data_AF-A0A7C2EMU1-F1
#
_entry.id   AF-A0A7C2EMU1-F1
#
_cell.length_a   1.000
_cell.length_b   1.000
_cell.length_c   1.000
_cell.angle_alpha   90.00
_cell.angle_beta   90.00
_cell.angle_gamma   90.00
#
_symmetry.space_group_name_H-M   'P 1'
#
loop_
_entity.id
_entity.type
_entity.pdbx_description
1 polymer ?
#
loop_
_entity_poly.entity_id
_entity_poly.type
_entity_poly.pdbx_seq_one_letter_code
_entity_poly.pdbx_strand_id
1 'polypeptide(L)'
;MSVWAIGDSVRIDPLSGRAFEDSPLLFPDCQTGEYRKRNFVEDGAHKRVSLQAARNEIAAVQLIVERTGEAALTGVQVEIGELTGPGGAKIPEADVDLFKEWYVRLRRPSRQKYSLGPGYYPDALMPCRRWKGNL
;
A
#
# COMPACT_ATOMS: atom_id res chain seq x y z
N MET A 1 -2.95 -14.78 -7.66
CA MET A 1 -2.63 -13.69 -6.72
C MET A 1 -1.46 -12.92 -7.28
N SER A 2 -1.45 -11.60 -7.11
CA SER A 2 -0.30 -10.73 -7.36
C SER A 2 0.01 -9.95 -6.09
N VAL A 3 1.28 -9.61 -5.92
CA VAL A 3 1.76 -8.73 -4.85
C VAL A 3 2.63 -7.67 -5.47
N TRP A 4 2.38 -6.43 -5.09
CA TRP A 4 3.09 -5.23 -5.50
C TRP A 4 3.05 -4.20 -4.38
N ALA A 5 3.93 -3.22 -4.43
CA ALA A 5 4.02 -2.17 -3.43
C ALA A 5 3.84 -0.79 -4.05
N ILE A 6 3.42 0.17 -3.25
CA ILE A 6 3.32 1.57 -3.64
C ILE A 6 3.63 2.49 -2.46
N GLY A 7 3.98 3.75 -2.73
CA GLY A 7 4.26 4.74 -1.71
C GLY A 7 3.09 4.91 -0.75
N ASP A 8 3.40 5.20 0.50
CA ASP A 8 2.45 5.41 1.62
C ASP A 8 1.49 6.60 1.41
N SER A 9 1.87 7.55 0.57
CA SER A 9 1.06 8.72 0.20
C SER A 9 0.07 8.46 -0.95
N VAL A 10 0.08 7.27 -1.55
CA VAL A 10 -0.82 6.92 -2.66
C VAL A 10 -1.99 6.10 -2.14
N ARG A 11 -3.21 6.50 -2.51
CA ARG A 11 -4.44 5.79 -2.12
C ARG A 11 -4.88 4.92 -3.27
N ILE A 12 -5.16 3.65 -2.99
CA ILE A 12 -5.60 2.69 -4.01
C ILE A 12 -7.10 2.43 -3.88
N ASP A 13 -7.83 2.45 -4.99
CA ASP A 13 -9.19 1.91 -5.03
C ASP A 13 -9.10 0.36 -4.95
N PRO A 14 -9.67 -0.27 -3.91
CA PRO A 14 -9.52 -1.70 -3.69
C PRO A 14 -10.28 -2.56 -4.71
N LEU A 15 -11.16 -1.96 -5.52
CA LEU A 15 -11.92 -2.66 -6.55
C LEU A 15 -11.20 -2.66 -7.90
N SER A 16 -10.64 -1.51 -8.30
CA SER A 16 -9.95 -1.37 -9.59
C SER A 16 -8.43 -1.50 -9.51
N GLY A 17 -7.85 -1.34 -8.31
CA GLY A 17 -6.42 -1.28 -8.10
C GLY A 17 -5.76 -0.09 -8.82
N ARG A 18 -6.51 1.01 -9.00
CA ARG A 18 -6.01 2.28 -9.52
C ARG A 18 -5.77 3.25 -8.37
N ALA A 19 -4.78 4.12 -8.53
CA ALA A 19 -4.56 5.20 -7.58
C ALA A 19 -5.64 6.28 -7.71
N PHE A 20 -6.06 6.87 -6.60
CA PHE A 20 -6.88 8.09 -6.63
C PHE A 20 -6.09 9.29 -7.16
N GLU A 21 -4.78 9.25 -6.97
CA GLU A 21 -3.81 10.20 -7.48
C GLU A 21 -3.60 10.09 -9.00
N ASP A 22 -4.16 9.03 -9.64
CA ASP A 22 -4.28 8.93 -11.10
C ASP A 22 -5.45 9.80 -11.62
N SER A 23 -5.40 11.09 -11.28
CA SER A 23 -6.41 12.06 -11.67
C SER A 23 -5.73 13.31 -12.19
N PRO A 24 -5.64 13.52 -13.51
CA PRO A 24 -4.99 14.71 -14.07
C PRO A 24 -5.72 16.01 -13.70
N LEU A 25 -6.98 15.92 -13.25
CA LEU A 25 -7.75 17.06 -12.77
C LEU A 25 -7.31 17.54 -11.38
N LEU A 26 -6.96 16.60 -10.49
CA LEU A 26 -6.68 16.90 -9.08
C LEU A 26 -5.19 16.81 -8.74
N PHE A 27 -4.46 15.96 -9.48
CA PHE A 27 -3.08 15.57 -9.24
C PHE A 27 -2.32 15.51 -10.57
N PRO A 28 -2.15 16.64 -11.27
CA PRO A 28 -1.54 16.69 -12.60
C PRO A 28 -0.08 16.21 -12.63
N ASP A 29 0.62 16.32 -11.49
CA ASP A 29 2.04 15.98 -11.36
C ASP A 29 2.28 14.58 -10.76
N CYS A 30 1.22 13.85 -10.42
CA CYS A 30 1.35 12.51 -9.88
C CYS A 30 1.66 11.50 -11.00
N GLN A 31 2.40 10.44 -10.65
CA GLN A 31 2.65 9.34 -11.56
C GLN A 31 1.31 8.73 -11.98
N THR A 32 1.11 8.55 -13.28
CA THR A 32 -0.06 7.87 -13.87
C THR A 32 0.33 6.52 -14.46
N GLY A 33 -0.61 5.58 -14.59
CA GLY A 33 -0.42 4.35 -15.35
C GLY A 33 -0.14 3.06 -14.53
N GLU A 34 0.80 2.22 -14.99
CA GLU A 34 0.95 0.82 -14.55
C GLU A 34 1.78 0.66 -13.26
N TYR A 35 1.22 1.04 -12.11
CA TYR A 35 1.87 0.98 -10.79
C TYR A 35 2.44 -0.40 -10.42
N ARG A 36 1.83 -1.47 -10.93
CA ARG A 36 2.20 -2.88 -10.67
C ARG A 36 3.55 -3.27 -11.27
N LYS A 37 3.97 -2.59 -12.34
CA LYS A 37 5.24 -2.87 -13.04
C LYS A 37 6.36 -2.08 -12.41
N ARG A 38 6.14 -0.78 -12.20
CA ARG A 38 7.13 0.12 -11.61
C ARG A 38 6.47 1.39 -11.09
N ASN A 39 6.92 1.85 -9.95
CA ASN A 39 6.61 3.17 -9.41
C ASN A 39 7.81 3.75 -8.66
N PHE A 40 7.63 4.85 -7.94
CA PHE A 40 8.72 5.50 -7.21
C PHE A 40 9.41 4.62 -6.16
N VAL A 41 8.70 3.64 -5.59
CA VAL A 41 9.24 2.76 -4.55
C VAL A 41 9.42 1.32 -5.02
N GLU A 42 8.61 0.83 -5.97
CA GLU A 42 8.63 -0.56 -6.42
C GLU A 42 9.26 -0.71 -7.81
N ASP A 43 10.20 -1.64 -7.94
CA ASP A 43 10.59 -2.27 -9.19
C ASP A 43 9.99 -3.68 -9.26
N GLY A 44 8.84 -3.78 -9.92
CA GLY A 44 8.04 -5.01 -9.95
C GLY A 44 8.68 -6.14 -10.76
N ALA A 45 9.63 -5.83 -11.65
CA ALA A 45 10.39 -6.84 -12.40
C ALA A 45 11.39 -7.57 -11.50
N HIS A 46 11.97 -6.86 -10.53
CA HIS A 46 12.93 -7.41 -9.57
C HIS A 46 12.34 -7.68 -8.19
N LYS A 47 11.04 -7.42 -7.99
CA LYS A 47 10.34 -7.54 -6.69
C LYS A 47 11.08 -6.81 -5.58
N ARG A 48 11.43 -5.56 -5.87
CA ARG A 48 12.24 -4.72 -4.98
C ARG A 48 11.52 -3.44 -4.62
N VAL A 49 11.29 -3.26 -3.33
CA VAL A 49 10.94 -1.98 -2.72
C VAL A 49 12.21 -1.23 -2.33
N SER A 50 12.32 0.05 -2.70
CA SER A 50 13.38 0.95 -2.28
C SER A 50 12.79 2.17 -1.59
N LEU A 51 13.24 2.44 -0.36
CA LEU A 51 12.89 3.62 0.43
C LEU A 51 14.17 4.37 0.80
N GLN A 52 14.04 5.67 1.00
CA GLN A 52 15.12 6.52 1.51
C GLN A 52 14.60 7.26 2.73
N ALA A 53 15.39 7.26 3.81
CA ALA A 53 15.03 7.87 5.08
C ALA A 53 16.29 8.32 5.82
N ALA A 54 16.17 9.33 6.66
CA ALA A 54 17.20 9.72 7.61
C ALA A 54 17.26 8.75 8.80
N ARG A 55 18.36 8.78 9.55
CA ARG A 55 18.44 8.03 10.82
C ARG A 55 17.33 8.52 11.76
N ASN A 56 16.60 7.57 12.37
CA ASN A 56 15.49 7.83 13.30
C ASN A 56 14.23 8.44 12.66
N GLU A 57 14.11 8.37 11.33
CA GLU A 57 12.86 8.67 10.61
C GLU A 57 12.01 7.40 10.47
N ILE A 58 10.69 7.57 10.47
CA ILE A 58 9.76 6.51 10.11
C ILE A 58 9.49 6.63 8.61
N ALA A 59 9.84 5.59 7.86
CA ALA A 59 9.46 5.45 6.46
C ALA A 59 8.41 4.36 6.31
N ALA A 60 7.49 4.54 5.36
CA ALA A 60 6.39 3.63 5.12
C ALA A 60 6.24 3.28 3.63
N VAL A 61 5.61 2.14 3.40
CA VAL A 61 5.20 1.66 2.07
C VAL A 61 3.92 0.85 2.24
N GLN A 62 3.05 0.87 1.24
CA GLN A 62 1.90 -0.02 1.19
C GLN A 62 2.21 -1.27 0.38
N LEU A 63 1.84 -2.44 0.93
CA LEU A 63 1.84 -3.71 0.22
C LEU A 63 0.41 -4.03 -0.24
N ILE A 64 0.22 -4.20 -1.54
CA ILE A 64 -1.07 -4.57 -2.12
C ILE A 64 -1.06 -6.06 -2.45
N VAL A 65 -2.00 -6.79 -1.84
CA VAL A 65 -2.26 -8.21 -2.14
C VAL A 65 -3.52 -8.29 -2.98
N GLU A 66 -3.34 -8.62 -4.25
CA GLU A 66 -4.41 -8.60 -5.24
C GLU A 66 -4.81 -10.03 -5.64
N ARG A 67 -6.12 -10.28 -5.61
CA ARG A 67 -6.71 -11.51 -6.12
C ARG A 67 -6.84 -11.40 -7.65
N THR A 68 -6.00 -12.15 -8.37
CA THR A 68 -6.01 -12.21 -9.85
C THR A 68 -6.86 -13.33 -10.44
N GLY A 69 -7.49 -14.17 -9.61
CA GLY A 69 -8.35 -15.28 -10.03
C GLY A 69 -9.74 -15.21 -9.40
N GLU A 70 -10.61 -16.16 -9.71
CA GLU A 70 -11.99 -16.16 -9.20
C GLU A 70 -12.07 -16.56 -7.73
N ALA A 71 -11.27 -17.55 -7.32
CA ALA A 71 -11.24 -18.07 -5.95
C ALA A 71 -10.79 -16.99 -4.96
N ALA A 72 -11.50 -16.88 -3.84
CA ALA A 72 -11.12 -15.98 -2.75
C ALA A 72 -9.74 -16.34 -2.19
N LEU A 73 -8.97 -15.31 -1.82
CA LEU A 73 -7.76 -15.51 -1.04
C LEU A 73 -8.16 -15.70 0.42
N THR A 74 -7.76 -16.82 1.01
CA THR A 74 -8.04 -17.16 2.42
C THR A 74 -6.74 -17.26 3.19
N GLY A 75 -6.72 -16.84 4.46
CA GLY A 75 -5.54 -16.99 5.32
C GLY A 75 -4.30 -16.21 4.85
N VAL A 76 -4.49 -15.03 4.24
CA VAL A 76 -3.38 -14.17 3.82
C VAL A 76 -2.60 -13.69 5.06
N GLN A 77 -1.31 -14.02 5.10
CA GLN A 77 -0.38 -13.60 6.13
C GLN A 77 0.80 -12.87 5.48
N VAL A 78 1.31 -11.86 6.17
CA VAL A 78 2.51 -11.10 5.79
C VAL A 78 3.46 -11.17 6.95
N GLU A 79 4.68 -11.63 6.68
CA GLU A 79 5.76 -11.72 7.64
C GLU A 79 6.89 -10.78 7.18
N ILE A 80 7.58 -10.18 8.14
CA ILE A 80 8.72 -9.30 7.88
C ILE A 80 9.96 -9.93 8.52
N GLY A 81 11.07 -9.91 7.79
CA GLY A 81 12.37 -10.27 8.32
C GLY A 81 13.18 -9.05 8.74
N GLU A 82 14.27 -9.29 9.45
CA GLU A 82 15.29 -8.27 9.72
C GLU A 82 15.82 -7.65 8.42
N LEU A 83 15.94 -6.32 8.38
CA LEU A 83 16.59 -5.63 7.27
C LEU A 83 18.09 -5.53 7.56
N THR A 84 18.90 -6.07 6.66
CA THR A 84 20.37 -6.11 6.81
C THR A 84 21.03 -5.09 5.89
N GLY A 85 22.14 -4.52 6.35
CA GLY A 85 22.89 -3.49 5.65
C GLY A 85 24.40 -3.71 5.70
N PRO A 86 25.18 -2.82 5.06
CA PRO A 86 26.64 -2.89 5.03
C PRO A 86 27.26 -2.95 6.44
N GLY A 87 28.39 -3.64 6.56
CA GLY A 87 29.13 -3.75 7.83
C GLY A 87 28.38 -4.50 8.95
N GLY A 88 27.33 -5.25 8.61
CA GLY A 88 26.52 -5.99 9.59
C GLY A 88 25.47 -5.13 10.31
N ALA A 89 25.21 -3.91 9.82
CA ALA A 89 24.12 -3.07 10.32
C ALA A 89 22.76 -3.77 10.12
N LYS A 90 21.84 -3.58 11.07
CA LYS A 90 20.55 -4.26 11.11
C LYS A 90 19.45 -3.30 11.57
N ILE A 91 18.26 -3.44 10.98
CA ILE A 91 17.00 -2.94 11.53
C ILE A 91 16.19 -4.18 11.90
N PRO A 92 15.98 -4.46 13.21
CA PRO A 92 15.30 -5.67 13.65
C PRO A 92 13.82 -5.65 13.24
N GLU A 93 13.24 -6.84 13.05
CA GLU A 93 11.80 -7.00 12.78
C GLU A 93 10.93 -6.27 13.82
N ALA A 94 11.37 -6.24 15.09
CA ALA A 94 10.67 -5.57 16.17
C ALA A 94 10.42 -4.07 15.90
N ASP A 95 11.26 -3.43 15.09
CA ASP A 95 11.18 -2.01 14.73
C ASP A 95 10.30 -1.77 13.49
N VAL A 96 9.68 -2.82 12.93
CA VAL A 96 8.77 -2.71 11.80
C VAL A 96 7.34 -2.99 12.26
N ASP A 97 6.44 -2.05 12.00
CA ASP A 97 5.02 -2.19 12.26
C ASP A 97 4.25 -2.61 11.00
N LEU A 98 3.36 -3.58 11.15
CA LEU A 98 2.43 -4.00 10.12
C LEU A 98 1.02 -3.52 10.46
N PHE A 99 0.37 -2.92 9.46
CA PHE A 99 -1.02 -2.47 9.54
C PHE A 99 -1.81 -3.01 8.36
N LYS A 100 -3.07 -3.36 8.61
CA LYS A 100 -4.05 -3.64 7.56
C LYS A 100 -4.81 -2.36 7.28
N GLU A 101 -4.71 -1.87 6.06
CA GLU A 101 -5.51 -0.74 5.59
C GLU A 101 -6.97 -1.15 5.42
N TRP A 102 -7.87 -0.48 6.14
CA TRP A 102 -9.30 -0.70 6.09
C TRP A 102 -9.98 0.31 5.18
N TYR A 103 -10.95 -0.18 4.41
CA TYR A 103 -11.70 0.62 3.46
C TYR A 103 -13.11 0.91 3.95
N VAL A 104 -13.49 2.18 3.90
CA VAL A 104 -14.84 2.65 4.23
C VAL A 104 -15.59 3.00 2.95
N ARG A 105 -16.83 2.49 2.83
CA ARG A 105 -17.68 2.79 1.68
C ARG A 105 -18.43 4.10 1.86
N LEU A 106 -18.04 5.12 1.11
CA LEU A 106 -18.77 6.38 0.98
C LEU A 106 -19.89 6.25 -0.05
N ARG A 107 -21.13 6.50 0.39
CA ARG A 107 -22.33 6.41 -0.47
C ARG A 107 -22.76 7.75 -1.06
N ARG A 108 -22.32 8.85 -0.47
CA ARG A 108 -22.66 10.21 -0.89
C ARG A 108 -21.37 11.00 -1.07
N PRO A 109 -21.13 11.60 -2.24
CA PRO A 109 -19.99 12.47 -2.43
C PRO A 109 -20.15 13.74 -1.60
N SER A 110 -19.02 14.38 -1.32
CA SER A 110 -19.04 15.73 -0.78
C SER A 110 -19.56 16.74 -1.81
N ARG A 111 -20.05 17.90 -1.35
CA ARG A 111 -20.57 18.96 -2.24
C ARG A 111 -19.47 19.79 -2.92
N GLN A 112 -18.20 19.44 -2.71
CA GLN A 112 -17.07 20.19 -3.27
C GLN A 112 -16.84 19.81 -4.74
N LYS A 113 -16.37 20.77 -5.54
CA LYS A 113 -16.08 20.55 -6.97
C LYS A 113 -14.96 19.53 -7.22
N TYR A 114 -14.07 19.36 -6.24
CA TYR A 114 -12.95 18.41 -6.27
C TYR A 114 -13.29 17.07 -5.60
N SER A 115 -14.58 16.72 -5.48
CA SER A 115 -14.98 15.45 -4.92
C SER A 115 -14.56 14.29 -5.83
N LEU A 116 -13.95 13.26 -5.25
CA LEU A 116 -13.60 12.01 -5.93
C LEU A 116 -14.81 11.07 -6.10
N GLY A 117 -16.00 11.47 -5.66
CA GLY A 117 -17.23 10.70 -5.83
C GLY A 117 -17.49 9.68 -4.72
N PRO A 118 -18.61 8.94 -4.78
CA PRO A 118 -18.82 7.78 -3.92
C PRO A 118 -17.84 6.65 -4.27
N GLY A 119 -17.50 5.80 -3.31
CA GLY A 119 -16.49 4.75 -3.51
C GLY A 119 -16.01 4.13 -2.20
N TYR A 120 -15.02 3.24 -2.29
CA TYR A 120 -14.28 2.76 -1.13
C TYR A 120 -13.02 3.60 -0.95
N TYR A 121 -12.84 4.14 0.24
CA TYR A 121 -11.68 4.98 0.58
C TYR A 121 -10.89 4.33 1.71
N PRO A 122 -9.55 4.31 1.63
CA PRO A 122 -8.73 3.88 2.75
C PRO A 122 -8.88 4.89 3.90
N ASP A 123 -9.05 4.39 5.12
CA ASP A 123 -9.30 5.24 6.30
C ASP A 123 -8.48 4.79 7.50
N ALA A 124 -8.77 3.59 8.04
CA ALA A 124 -8.13 3.12 9.27
C ALA A 124 -6.96 2.18 8.99
N LEU A 125 -5.81 2.44 9.62
CA LEU A 125 -4.69 1.51 9.71
C LEU A 125 -4.89 0.63 10.95
N MET A 126 -5.39 -0.59 10.75
CA MET A 126 -5.63 -1.54 11.83
C MET A 126 -4.32 -2.27 12.17
N PRO A 127 -3.81 -2.20 13.41
CA PRO A 127 -2.58 -2.88 13.79
C PRO A 127 -2.70 -4.40 13.60
N CYS A 128 -1.71 -5.00 12.94
CA CYS A 128 -1.67 -6.44 12.71
C CYS A 128 -0.99 -7.22 13.84
N ARG A 129 -0.30 -6.55 14.79
CA ARG A 129 0.51 -7.25 15.81
C ARG A 129 -0.37 -8.22 16.63
N ARG A 130 -0.06 -9.52 16.49
CA ARG A 130 -0.75 -10.70 17.08
C ARG A 130 -2.11 -11.10 16.48
N TRP A 131 -2.39 -10.78 15.22
CA TRP A 131 -3.60 -11.31 14.57
C TRP A 131 -3.47 -12.82 14.30
N LYS A 132 -4.15 -13.66 15.09
CA LYS A 132 -4.34 -15.12 14.88
C LYS A 132 -5.70 -15.46 14.24
N GLY A 133 -6.33 -14.52 13.55
CA GLY A 133 -7.62 -14.72 12.89
C GLY A 133 -7.45 -15.16 11.44
N ASN A 134 -8.31 -16.05 10.95
CA ASN A 134 -8.45 -16.30 9.53
C ASN A 134 -9.24 -15.15 8.89
N LEU A 135 -8.72 -14.60 7.79
CA LEU A 135 -9.46 -13.71 6.88
C LEU A 135 -10.50 -14.50 6.09
#